data_AF-A0A0S7CV50-F1
#
_entry.id   AF-A0A0S7CV50-F1
#
_cell.length_a   1.000
_cell.length_b   1.000
_cell.length_c   1.000
_cell.angle_alpha   90.00
_cell.angle_beta   90.00
_cell.angle_gamma   90.00
#
_symmetry.space_group_name_H-M   'P 1'
#
loop_
_entity.id
_entity.type
_entity.pdbx_description
1 polymer ?
#
loop_
_entity_poly.entity_id
_entity_poly.type
_entity_poly.pdbx_seq_one_letter_code
_entity_poly.pdbx_strand_id
1 'polypeptide(L)'
;MTSNGGTARPKLPALVVEKLSKTGYTRGATVREIYQNRVTRYNPVLIPWDQWELCKMPNDGSDGYENGFIVIIEPQWYFMTPEADEILAAEGVELGVNALLYYNRRFDWLAYRPTSGTLDNGKPFQPATSRSNPLGGTYFARIHATTAADGVVEGFNSSALRGAGIRVYEYASSQTISDTKIQLEALFLGV
;
A
#
# COMPACT_ATOMS: atom_id res chain seq x y z
N MET A 1 2.08 -55.03 17.21
CA MET A 1 3.02 -53.90 17.30
C MET A 1 3.03 -53.20 15.95
N THR A 2 2.23 -52.14 15.80
CA THR A 2 2.15 -51.34 14.57
C THR A 2 3.20 -50.24 14.64
N SER A 3 4.26 -50.37 13.84
CA SER A 3 5.26 -49.33 13.68
C SER A 3 4.67 -48.15 12.90
N ASN A 4 4.55 -47.00 13.56
CA ASN A 4 4.34 -45.70 12.93
C ASN A 4 5.61 -45.31 12.14
N GLY A 5 5.77 -45.90 10.96
CA GLY A 5 6.85 -45.59 10.02
C GLY A 5 6.52 -44.39 9.13
N GLY A 6 6.18 -43.24 9.72
CA GLY A 6 6.16 -41.99 8.98
C GLY A 6 7.59 -41.50 8.83
N THR A 7 8.22 -41.72 7.67
CA THR A 7 9.54 -41.14 7.36
C THR A 7 9.46 -39.63 7.54
N ALA A 8 10.17 -39.11 8.53
CA ALA A 8 10.25 -37.67 8.78
C ALA A 8 10.74 -36.98 7.51
N ARG A 9 9.94 -36.05 6.97
CA ARG A 9 10.34 -35.28 5.79
C ARG A 9 11.66 -34.55 6.11
N PRO A 10 12.66 -34.58 5.22
CA PRO A 10 13.90 -33.86 5.44
C PRO A 10 13.57 -32.39 5.65
N LYS A 11 14.03 -31.83 6.78
CA LYS A 11 13.85 -30.42 7.08
C LYS A 11 14.88 -29.62 6.29
N LEU A 12 14.46 -28.49 5.74
CA LEU A 12 15.39 -27.56 5.13
C LEU A 12 16.37 -27.01 6.18
N PRO A 13 17.62 -26.74 5.78
CA PRO A 13 18.56 -26.00 6.62
C PRO A 13 17.95 -24.67 7.06
N ALA A 14 18.16 -24.28 8.31
CA ALA A 14 17.57 -23.07 8.89
C ALA A 14 17.83 -21.80 8.05
N LEU A 15 19.03 -21.66 7.49
CA LEU A 15 19.39 -20.55 6.61
C LEU A 15 18.52 -20.50 5.34
N VAL A 16 18.16 -21.65 4.77
CA VAL A 16 17.28 -21.72 3.59
C VAL A 16 15.87 -21.27 3.99
N VAL A 17 15.36 -21.77 5.11
CA VAL A 17 14.03 -21.37 5.64
C VAL A 17 13.96 -19.85 5.87
N GLU A 18 15.01 -19.24 6.42
CA GLU A 18 15.07 -17.79 6.62
C GLU A 18 15.10 -17.02 5.30
N LYS A 19 15.86 -17.50 4.31
CA LYS A 19 15.94 -16.87 2.98
C LYS A 19 14.61 -16.97 2.24
N LEU A 20 13.95 -18.13 2.30
CA LEU A 20 12.63 -18.32 1.71
C LEU A 20 11.58 -17.46 2.42
N SER A 21 11.64 -17.32 3.73
CA SER A 21 10.69 -16.45 4.45
C SER A 21 10.81 -14.98 4.00
N LYS A 22 12.01 -14.52 3.64
CA LYS A 22 12.24 -13.15 3.15
C LYS A 22 11.62 -12.88 1.77
N THR A 23 11.27 -13.89 0.98
CA THR A 23 10.63 -13.69 -0.33
C THR A 23 9.21 -13.15 -0.19
N GLY A 24 8.52 -13.46 0.92
CA GLY A 24 7.17 -12.97 1.23
C GLY A 24 7.09 -11.51 1.68
N TYR A 25 8.22 -10.81 1.79
CA TYR A 25 8.28 -9.41 2.22
C TYR A 25 8.62 -8.46 1.07
N THR A 26 8.13 -7.23 1.17
CA THR A 26 8.44 -6.13 0.24
C THR A 26 9.89 -5.68 0.35
N ARG A 27 10.36 -4.97 -0.68
CA ARG A 27 11.70 -4.35 -0.64
C ARG A 27 11.74 -3.19 0.36
N GLY A 28 12.95 -2.74 0.66
CA GLY A 28 13.14 -1.59 1.52
C GLY A 28 12.44 -0.35 0.96
N ALA A 29 11.68 0.35 1.80
CA ALA A 29 11.18 1.68 1.52
C ALA A 29 11.90 2.67 2.44
N THR A 30 12.32 3.79 1.86
CA THR A 30 12.93 4.87 2.63
C THR A 30 11.86 5.59 3.44
N VAL A 31 12.27 6.26 4.52
CA VAL A 31 11.35 7.04 5.39
C VAL A 31 10.69 8.22 4.68
N ARG A 32 11.14 8.49 3.46
CA ARG A 32 10.74 9.57 2.56
C ARG A 32 9.62 9.18 1.62
N GLU A 33 9.37 7.89 1.47
CA GLU A 33 8.34 7.36 0.58
C GLU A 33 7.00 7.15 1.32
N ILE A 34 5.93 7.00 0.53
CA ILE A 34 4.62 6.61 1.03
C ILE A 34 4.52 5.10 1.36
N TYR A 35 5.48 4.31 0.90
CA TYR A 35 5.43 2.86 1.03
C TYR A 35 5.87 2.36 2.41
N GLN A 36 5.24 1.28 2.87
CA GLN A 36 5.64 0.57 4.07
C GLN A 36 6.93 -0.22 3.84
N ASN A 37 7.83 -0.20 4.83
CA ASN A 37 9.14 -0.82 4.74
C ASN A 37 9.13 -2.25 5.31
N ARG A 38 9.56 -3.24 4.51
CA ARG A 38 9.72 -4.65 4.94
C ARG A 38 8.46 -5.25 5.57
N VAL A 39 7.32 -5.05 4.93
CA VAL A 39 6.04 -5.67 5.32
C VAL A 39 5.72 -6.83 4.39
N THR A 40 4.70 -7.62 4.70
CA THR A 40 4.29 -8.72 3.81
C THR A 40 3.70 -8.18 2.51
N ARG A 41 3.86 -8.94 1.41
CA ARG A 41 3.39 -8.56 0.07
C ARG A 41 1.87 -8.55 -0.13
N TYR A 42 1.10 -8.99 0.87
CA TYR A 42 -0.35 -8.93 0.85
C TYR A 42 -0.91 -7.79 1.71
N ASN A 43 -0.07 -6.84 2.16
CA ASN A 43 -0.52 -5.61 2.84
C ASN A 43 -1.38 -4.72 1.93
N PRO A 44 -2.09 -3.71 2.48
CA PRO A 44 -2.89 -2.78 1.69
C PRO A 44 -2.09 -2.22 0.51
N VAL A 45 -2.69 -2.27 -0.67
CA VAL A 45 -2.03 -1.88 -1.92
C VAL A 45 -2.29 -0.40 -2.22
N LEU A 46 -1.25 0.32 -2.62
CA LEU A 46 -1.36 1.69 -3.10
C LEU A 46 -1.50 1.70 -4.62
N ILE A 47 -2.63 2.22 -5.11
CA ILE A 47 -2.96 2.25 -6.54
C ILE A 47 -3.03 3.71 -6.98
N PRO A 48 -2.10 4.18 -7.83
CA PRO A 48 -2.21 5.48 -8.48
C PRO A 48 -3.51 5.57 -9.31
N TRP A 49 -4.23 6.69 -9.22
CA TRP A 49 -5.50 6.88 -9.92
C TRP A 49 -5.38 6.75 -11.44
N ASP A 50 -4.27 7.21 -12.02
CA ASP A 50 -3.92 7.03 -13.43
C ASP A 50 -3.72 5.57 -13.85
N GLN A 51 -3.54 4.67 -12.89
CA GLN A 51 -3.40 3.23 -13.09
C GLN A 51 -4.62 2.43 -12.60
N TRP A 52 -5.69 3.10 -12.14
CA TRP A 52 -6.85 2.45 -11.53
C TRP A 52 -7.43 1.34 -12.42
N GLU A 53 -7.70 1.63 -13.70
CA GLU A 53 -8.29 0.65 -14.62
C GLU A 53 -7.45 -0.64 -14.78
N LEU A 54 -6.13 -0.52 -14.71
CA LEU A 54 -5.21 -1.66 -14.86
C LEU A 54 -5.00 -2.41 -13.54
N CYS A 55 -5.31 -1.78 -12.41
CA CYS A 55 -4.88 -2.22 -11.09
C CYS A 55 -6.03 -2.32 -10.07
N LYS A 56 -7.29 -2.10 -10.46
CA LYS A 56 -8.43 -2.22 -9.54
C LYS A 56 -8.68 -3.65 -9.08
N MET A 57 -8.19 -4.64 -9.84
CA MET A 57 -8.23 -6.06 -9.51
C MET A 57 -6.82 -6.67 -9.48
N PRO A 58 -6.53 -7.57 -8.54
CA PRO A 58 -5.29 -8.33 -8.55
C PRO A 58 -5.27 -9.34 -9.71
N ASN A 59 -4.06 -9.69 -10.17
CA ASN A 59 -3.84 -10.62 -11.29
C ASN A 59 -3.69 -12.08 -10.84
N ASP A 60 -4.04 -12.41 -9.60
CA ASP A 60 -3.96 -13.75 -9.02
C ASP A 60 -5.29 -14.53 -9.11
N GLY A 61 -6.29 -13.96 -9.79
CA GLY A 61 -7.62 -14.56 -9.97
C GLY A 61 -8.56 -14.38 -8.78
N SER A 62 -8.15 -13.62 -7.76
CA SER A 62 -9.04 -13.24 -6.65
C SER A 62 -9.93 -12.05 -7.00
N ASP A 63 -11.04 -11.92 -6.27
CA ASP A 63 -12.01 -10.83 -6.44
C ASP A 63 -11.57 -9.52 -5.77
N GLY A 64 -10.34 -9.44 -5.24
CA GLY A 64 -9.82 -8.25 -4.60
C GLY A 64 -8.55 -8.48 -3.79
N TYR A 65 -7.87 -7.39 -3.47
CA TYR A 65 -6.65 -7.41 -2.65
C TYR A 65 -6.93 -7.90 -1.22
N GLU A 66 -6.14 -8.85 -0.72
CA GLU A 66 -6.38 -9.54 0.56
C GLU A 66 -6.55 -8.58 1.77
N ASN A 67 -5.75 -7.51 1.83
CA ASN A 67 -5.88 -6.45 2.85
C ASN A 67 -6.37 -5.11 2.26
N GLY A 68 -7.11 -5.19 1.14
CA GLY A 68 -7.67 -4.02 0.47
C GLY A 68 -6.62 -3.15 -0.23
N PHE A 69 -7.07 -1.95 -0.59
CA PHE A 69 -6.29 -0.97 -1.33
C PHE A 69 -6.58 0.45 -0.86
N ILE A 70 -5.69 1.37 -1.24
CA ILE A 70 -5.87 2.81 -1.12
C ILE A 70 -5.54 3.41 -2.49
N VAL A 71 -6.51 4.12 -3.08
CA VAL A 71 -6.30 4.87 -4.31
C VAL A 71 -5.59 6.17 -3.98
N ILE A 72 -4.51 6.45 -4.71
CA ILE A 72 -3.72 7.66 -4.56
C ILE A 72 -4.06 8.60 -5.72
N ILE A 73 -4.52 9.79 -5.38
CA ILE A 73 -4.94 10.80 -6.35
C ILE A 73 -3.97 11.98 -6.31
N GLU A 74 -3.51 12.42 -7.48
CA GLU A 74 -2.71 13.63 -7.59
C GLU A 74 -3.57 14.88 -7.27
N PRO A 75 -3.11 15.79 -6.38
CA PRO A 75 -3.88 16.97 -6.01
C PRO A 75 -4.24 17.82 -7.24
N GLN A 76 -3.28 18.03 -8.14
CA GLN A 76 -3.52 18.78 -9.36
C GLN A 76 -4.69 18.22 -10.17
N TRP A 77 -4.74 16.90 -10.37
CA TRP A 77 -5.85 16.26 -11.08
C TRP A 77 -7.19 16.50 -10.38
N TYR A 78 -7.24 16.30 -9.07
CA TYR A 78 -8.49 16.43 -8.30
C TYR A 78 -9.06 17.85 -8.35
N PHE A 79 -8.23 18.88 -8.15
CA PHE A 79 -8.69 20.27 -8.11
C PHE A 79 -8.88 20.91 -9.49
N MET A 80 -8.26 20.38 -10.54
CA MET A 80 -8.40 20.91 -11.91
C MET A 80 -9.44 20.18 -12.74
N THR A 81 -9.86 18.99 -12.33
CA THR A 81 -10.87 18.21 -13.04
C THR A 81 -12.26 18.60 -12.54
N PRO A 82 -13.14 19.16 -13.40
CA PRO A 82 -14.53 19.37 -13.03
C PRO A 82 -15.19 18.07 -12.59
N GLU A 83 -16.01 18.10 -11.55
CA GLU A 83 -16.78 16.94 -11.08
C GLU A 83 -15.90 15.74 -10.69
N ALA A 84 -14.65 15.99 -10.23
CA ALA A 84 -13.71 14.93 -9.86
C ALA A 84 -14.29 13.91 -8.87
N ASP A 85 -15.05 14.36 -7.87
CA ASP A 85 -15.73 13.47 -6.92
C ASP A 85 -16.74 12.53 -7.60
N GLU A 86 -17.46 12.99 -8.62
CA GLU A 86 -18.45 12.19 -9.35
C GLU A 86 -17.76 11.14 -10.23
N ILE A 87 -16.65 11.53 -10.88
CA ILE A 87 -15.81 10.62 -11.67
C ILE A 87 -15.26 9.50 -10.77
N LEU A 88 -14.76 9.84 -9.58
CA LEU A 88 -14.26 8.86 -8.62
C LEU A 88 -15.40 7.96 -8.12
N ALA A 89 -16.54 8.55 -7.75
CA ALA A 89 -17.69 7.82 -7.23
C ALA A 89 -18.28 6.82 -8.24
N ALA A 90 -18.26 7.15 -9.53
CA ALA A 90 -18.68 6.24 -10.60
C ALA A 90 -17.86 4.94 -10.64
N GLU A 91 -16.60 4.98 -10.17
CA GLU A 91 -15.70 3.84 -10.06
C GLU A 91 -15.66 3.24 -8.63
N GLY A 92 -16.55 3.67 -7.73
CA GLY A 92 -16.56 3.24 -6.33
C GLY A 92 -15.38 3.77 -5.51
N VAL A 93 -14.76 4.86 -5.96
CA VAL A 93 -13.62 5.51 -5.30
C VAL A 93 -14.12 6.77 -4.56
N GLU A 94 -13.74 6.90 -3.29
CA GLU A 94 -14.19 8.01 -2.44
C GLU A 94 -13.06 8.49 -1.51
N LEU A 95 -12.82 9.81 -1.52
CA LEU A 95 -11.83 10.44 -0.65
C LEU A 95 -12.15 10.24 0.83
N GLY A 96 -11.15 9.79 1.57
CA GLY A 96 -11.22 9.47 3.00
C GLY A 96 -11.85 8.13 3.35
N VAL A 97 -12.35 7.40 2.36
CA VAL A 97 -12.94 6.06 2.52
C VAL A 97 -11.97 5.00 1.99
N ASN A 98 -11.66 5.05 0.69
CA ASN A 98 -10.67 4.17 0.04
C ASN A 98 -9.69 4.95 -0.84
N ALA A 99 -9.74 6.28 -0.84
CA ALA A 99 -8.84 7.14 -1.60
C ALA A 99 -8.25 8.29 -0.78
N LEU A 100 -7.07 8.75 -1.16
CA LEU A 100 -6.37 9.90 -0.56
C LEU A 100 -5.78 10.81 -1.63
N LEU A 101 -5.81 12.11 -1.38
CA LEU A 101 -4.94 13.06 -2.08
C LEU A 101 -3.48 12.85 -1.64
N TYR A 102 -2.56 12.70 -2.59
CA TYR A 102 -1.14 12.51 -2.29
C TYR A 102 -0.28 13.70 -2.66
N TYR A 103 0.17 14.41 -1.65
CA TYR A 103 1.09 15.52 -1.80
C TYR A 103 2.54 15.05 -1.70
N ASN A 104 3.23 14.96 -2.84
CA ASN A 104 4.67 14.65 -2.91
C ASN A 104 5.53 15.83 -3.39
N ARG A 105 4.91 16.84 -4.02
CA ARG A 105 5.58 18.05 -4.52
C ARG A 105 5.19 19.25 -3.68
N ARG A 106 6.18 20.12 -3.44
CA ARG A 106 5.96 21.40 -2.76
C ARG A 106 5.00 22.30 -3.54
N PHE A 107 5.11 22.28 -4.86
CA PHE A 107 4.23 23.06 -5.73
C PHE A 107 2.76 22.72 -5.48
N ASP A 108 2.41 21.43 -5.51
CA ASP A 108 1.03 20.99 -5.29
C ASP A 108 0.53 21.37 -3.89
N TRP A 109 1.38 21.25 -2.87
CA TRP A 109 1.03 21.63 -1.50
C TRP A 109 0.70 23.11 -1.34
N LEU A 110 1.43 23.98 -2.06
CA LEU A 110 1.19 25.41 -2.00
C LEU A 110 -0.02 25.83 -2.84
N ALA A 111 -0.25 25.16 -3.98
CA ALA A 111 -1.31 25.50 -4.92
C ALA A 111 -2.68 24.95 -4.52
N TYR A 112 -2.72 23.73 -3.95
CA TYR A 112 -3.94 22.94 -3.84
C TYR A 112 -4.34 22.58 -2.40
N ARG A 113 -3.61 23.06 -1.40
CA ARG A 113 -4.01 22.89 0.00
C ARG A 113 -5.10 23.89 0.38
N PRO A 114 -6.31 23.43 0.78
CA PRO A 114 -7.35 24.33 1.24
C PRO A 114 -6.94 25.05 2.53
N THR A 115 -7.14 26.37 2.58
CA THR A 115 -6.87 27.18 3.79
C THR A 115 -8.01 27.13 4.80
N SER A 116 -9.22 26.81 4.36
CA SER A 116 -10.42 26.64 5.19
C SER A 116 -10.38 25.40 6.09
N GLY A 117 -9.53 24.41 5.76
CA GLY A 117 -9.53 23.10 6.41
C GLY A 117 -10.62 22.15 5.91
N THR A 118 -11.32 22.50 4.83
CA THR A 118 -12.35 21.67 4.19
C THR A 118 -12.15 21.65 2.67
N LEU A 119 -12.50 20.54 2.04
CA LEU A 119 -12.62 20.42 0.58
C LEU A 119 -13.94 21.01 0.10
N ASP A 120 -14.06 21.26 -1.21
CA ASP A 120 -15.27 21.84 -1.83
C ASP A 120 -16.50 20.91 -1.68
N ASN A 121 -16.28 19.60 -1.63
CA ASN A 121 -17.30 18.59 -1.33
C ASN A 121 -17.71 18.52 0.16
N GLY A 122 -17.22 19.44 1.00
CA GLY A 122 -17.54 19.52 2.42
C GLY A 122 -16.78 18.55 3.32
N LYS A 123 -15.94 17.66 2.78
CA LYS A 123 -15.13 16.74 3.60
C LYS A 123 -14.00 17.51 4.31
N PRO A 124 -13.64 17.16 5.56
CA PRO A 124 -12.50 17.75 6.24
C PRO A 124 -11.18 17.50 5.48
N PHE A 125 -10.37 18.54 5.32
CA PHE A 125 -9.00 18.43 4.82
C PHE A 125 -8.07 18.11 5.99
N GLN A 126 -7.92 16.81 6.29
CA GLN A 126 -7.11 16.34 7.41
C GLN A 126 -6.29 15.10 7.04
N PRO A 127 -5.14 14.88 7.69
CA PRO A 127 -4.26 13.78 7.35
C PRO A 127 -4.89 12.42 7.69
N ALA A 128 -4.67 11.43 6.84
CA ALA A 128 -5.12 10.06 7.07
C ALA A 128 -4.47 9.42 8.32
N THR A 129 -5.26 8.65 9.05
CA THR A 129 -4.87 7.99 10.31
C THR A 129 -5.01 6.47 10.27
N SER A 130 -5.70 5.92 9.27
CA SER A 130 -5.94 4.48 9.08
C SER A 130 -5.56 4.04 7.67
N ARG A 131 -5.05 2.80 7.54
CA ARG A 131 -4.75 2.13 6.26
C ARG A 131 -5.90 1.28 5.74
N SER A 132 -6.94 1.16 6.56
CA SER A 132 -8.13 0.37 6.26
C SER A 132 -9.30 1.32 6.20
N ASN A 133 -10.20 1.08 5.24
CA ASN A 133 -11.43 1.85 5.11
C ASN A 133 -12.23 1.84 6.43
N PRO A 134 -12.63 3.02 6.98
CA PRO A 134 -12.33 4.37 6.49
C PRO A 134 -10.94 4.88 6.91
N LEU A 135 -10.31 5.68 6.05
CA LEU A 135 -8.91 6.10 6.21
C LEU A 135 -8.70 7.20 7.27
N GLY A 136 -9.79 7.78 7.78
CA GLY A 136 -9.78 8.74 8.88
C GLY A 136 -9.27 10.14 8.52
N GLY A 137 -9.02 10.40 7.22
CA GLY A 137 -8.60 11.68 6.68
C GLY A 137 -8.56 11.62 5.15
N THR A 138 -8.42 12.76 4.49
CA THR A 138 -8.59 12.89 3.02
C THR A 138 -7.26 13.02 2.27
N TYR A 139 -6.15 13.23 2.97
CA TYR A 139 -4.84 13.35 2.32
C TYR A 139 -3.71 12.67 3.08
N PHE A 140 -2.61 12.49 2.36
CA PHE A 140 -1.31 12.11 2.87
C PHE A 140 -0.23 12.95 2.17
N ALA A 141 0.81 13.35 2.90
CA ALA A 141 1.90 14.15 2.34
C ALA A 141 3.27 13.58 2.70
N ARG A 142 4.18 13.53 1.72
CA ARG A 142 5.62 13.26 1.91
C ARG A 142 6.40 14.19 0.99
N ILE A 143 6.69 15.40 1.48
CA ILE A 143 7.38 16.45 0.75
C ILE A 143 8.71 16.71 1.43
N HIS A 144 9.78 16.72 0.63
CA HIS A 144 11.11 17.01 1.14
C HIS A 144 11.25 18.48 1.56
N ALA A 145 11.98 18.66 2.66
CA ALA A 145 12.40 19.98 3.09
C ALA A 145 13.53 20.47 2.16
N THR A 146 13.45 21.71 1.71
CA THR A 146 14.57 22.41 1.05
C THR A 146 15.46 23.13 2.08
N THR A 147 14.95 23.33 3.30
CA THR A 147 15.66 23.91 4.46
C THR A 147 15.30 23.17 5.74
N ALA A 148 16.08 23.32 6.82
CA ALA A 148 15.92 22.54 8.06
C ALA A 148 14.57 22.74 8.80
N ALA A 149 13.81 23.80 8.50
CA ALA A 149 12.58 24.18 9.19
C ALA A 149 11.29 23.90 8.40
N ASP A 150 11.37 23.27 7.22
CA ASP A 150 10.28 23.29 6.23
C ASP A 150 9.90 21.89 5.70
N GLY A 151 9.95 20.84 6.52
CA GLY A 151 9.55 19.49 6.07
C GLY A 151 8.04 19.26 6.17
N VAL A 152 7.37 18.78 5.11
CA VAL A 152 5.95 18.37 5.20
C VAL A 152 5.83 16.84 5.12
N VAL A 153 5.41 16.23 6.22
CA VAL A 153 5.19 14.78 6.39
C VAL A 153 3.85 14.61 7.11
N GLU A 154 2.77 14.45 6.36
CA GLU A 154 1.42 14.42 6.96
C GLU A 154 0.69 13.11 6.64
N GLY A 155 -0.04 12.62 7.65
CA GLY A 155 -0.48 11.23 7.80
C GLY A 155 0.66 10.29 8.22
N PHE A 156 0.34 9.17 8.88
CA PHE A 156 1.25 8.01 9.06
C PHE A 156 2.68 8.38 9.52
N ASN A 157 2.83 9.36 10.42
CA ASN A 157 4.13 9.97 10.74
C ASN A 157 4.85 9.32 11.93
N SER A 158 4.18 8.44 12.69
CA SER A 158 4.80 7.66 13.76
C SER A 158 5.57 6.45 13.22
N SER A 159 6.48 5.88 14.02
CA SER A 159 7.24 4.69 13.65
C SER A 159 6.35 3.48 13.36
N ALA A 160 5.28 3.29 14.14
CA ALA A 160 4.32 2.20 13.96
C ALA A 160 3.39 2.42 12.75
N LEU A 161 3.08 3.67 12.46
CA LEU A 161 2.17 4.04 11.38
C LEU A 161 2.90 4.50 10.11
N ARG A 162 4.21 4.28 9.96
CA ARG A 162 4.94 4.77 8.78
C ARG A 162 4.52 4.09 7.47
N GLY A 163 4.21 4.91 6.47
CA GLY A 163 3.76 4.48 5.15
C GLY A 163 2.31 4.00 5.14
N ALA A 164 1.66 4.09 3.99
CA ALA A 164 0.22 3.82 3.82
C ALA A 164 -0.06 2.40 3.32
N GLY A 165 0.87 1.80 2.56
CA GLY A 165 0.70 0.49 1.95
C GLY A 165 1.92 0.07 1.13
N ILE A 166 1.76 -0.92 0.28
CA ILE A 166 2.79 -1.43 -0.62
C ILE A 166 2.57 -0.94 -2.06
N ARG A 167 3.58 -1.07 -2.92
CA ARG A 167 3.41 -0.79 -4.35
C ARG A 167 2.56 -1.87 -4.98
N VAL A 168 1.65 -1.51 -5.90
CA VAL A 168 0.76 -2.48 -6.55
C VAL A 168 1.49 -3.62 -7.26
N TYR A 169 2.61 -3.33 -7.92
CA TYR A 169 3.43 -4.35 -8.57
C TYR A 169 4.23 -5.25 -7.60
N GLU A 170 4.24 -4.94 -6.29
CA GLU A 170 4.85 -5.80 -5.26
C GLU A 170 3.86 -6.81 -4.69
N TYR A 171 2.56 -6.68 -4.99
CA TYR A 171 1.50 -7.50 -4.43
C TYR A 171 1.65 -8.98 -4.79
N ALA A 172 1.39 -9.82 -3.80
CA ALA A 172 1.15 -11.25 -3.95
C ALA A 172 0.30 -11.69 -2.76
N SER A 173 -0.77 -12.45 -3.00
CA SER A 173 -1.60 -12.99 -1.92
C SER A 173 -0.80 -13.90 -1.00
N SER A 174 -1.27 -14.08 0.23
CA SER A 174 -0.68 -15.02 1.19
C SER A 174 -0.60 -16.44 0.62
N GLN A 175 -1.61 -16.84 -0.17
CA GLN A 175 -1.64 -18.12 -0.87
C GLN A 175 -0.53 -18.23 -1.92
N THR A 176 -0.40 -17.24 -2.82
CA THR A 176 0.68 -17.23 -3.82
C THR A 176 2.07 -17.30 -3.17
N ILE A 177 2.27 -16.59 -2.05
CA ILE A 177 3.52 -16.64 -1.29
C ILE A 177 3.76 -18.05 -0.72
N SER A 178 2.73 -18.66 -0.14
CA SER A 178 2.80 -20.01 0.42
C SER A 178 3.15 -21.05 -0.66
N ASP A 179 2.46 -21.01 -1.79
CA ASP A 179 2.68 -21.92 -2.91
C ASP A 179 4.07 -21.76 -3.51
N THR A 180 4.51 -20.51 -3.71
CA THR A 180 5.87 -20.20 -4.16
C THR A 180 6.90 -20.75 -3.18
N LYS A 181 6.66 -20.61 -1.87
CA LYS A 181 7.56 -21.16 -0.86
C LYS A 181 7.64 -22.68 -1.01
N ILE A 182 6.51 -23.38 -1.05
CA ILE A 182 6.47 -24.84 -1.23
C ILE A 182 7.22 -25.29 -2.50
N GLN A 183 7.02 -24.60 -3.62
CA GLN A 183 7.74 -24.88 -4.87
C GLN A 183 9.25 -24.73 -4.71
N LEU A 184 9.71 -23.65 -4.06
CA LEU A 184 11.12 -23.44 -3.78
C LEU A 184 11.68 -24.49 -2.82
N GLU A 185 10.93 -24.89 -1.79
CA GLU A 185 11.32 -25.97 -0.88
C GLU A 185 11.51 -27.30 -1.62
N ALA A 186 10.60 -27.64 -2.54
CA ALA A 186 10.69 -28.83 -3.38
C ALA A 186 11.96 -28.81 -4.28
N LEU A 187 12.23 -27.67 -4.94
CA LEU A 187 13.44 -27.49 -5.75
C LEU A 187 14.73 -27.67 -4.95
N PHE A 188 14.77 -27.21 -3.69
CA PHE A 188 15.93 -27.38 -2.82
C PHE A 188 16.09 -28.83 -2.32
N LEU A 189 14.99 -29.56 -2.14
CA LEU A 189 15.00 -30.95 -1.67
C LEU A 189 15.15 -31.96 -2.82
N GLY A 190 15.04 -31.52 -4.08
CA GLY A 190 15.18 -32.37 -5.27
C GLY A 190 14.01 -33.33 -5.48
N VAL A 191 12.80 -32.93 -5.07
CA VAL A 191 11.55 -33.69 -5.18
C VAL A 191 10.56 -33.01 -6.10
#